data_AF-A0A7Y4L010-F1
#
_entry.id   AF-A0A7Y4L010-F1
#
_cell.length_a   1.000
_cell.length_b   1.000
_cell.length_c   1.000
_cell.angle_alpha   90.00
_cell.angle_beta   90.00
_cell.angle_gamma   90.00
#
_symmetry.space_group_name_H-M   'P 1'
#
loop_
_entity.id
_entity.type
_entity.pdbx_description
1 polymer ?
#
loop_
_entity_poly.entity_id
_entity_poly.type
_entity_poly.pdbx_seq_one_letter_code
_entity_poly.pdbx_strand_id
1 'polypeptide(L)'
;MALIFISIQTALYLYGRSVALNAAQEGVSRLRLVQPPVYTPGVGEKVRTDIEAYTKELGGTTLRNPAVAPPAYNNPEGMVSFTVSGDTVSLVPGLKLHVERTATGPIEQFEADDQ
;
A
#
# COMPACT_ATOMS: atom_id res chain seq x y z
N MET A 1 -34.45 -2.16 -3.60
CA MET A 1 -33.42 -1.94 -4.66
C MET A 1 -32.26 -1.08 -4.20
N ALA A 2 -32.49 0.13 -3.67
CA ALA A 2 -31.39 1.00 -3.18
C ALA A 2 -30.48 0.32 -2.14
N LEU A 3 -31.06 -0.47 -1.23
CA LEU A 3 -30.30 -1.24 -0.23
C LEU A 3 -29.27 -2.20 -0.87
N ILE A 4 -29.61 -2.85 -1.99
CA ILE A 4 -28.68 -3.78 -2.66
C ILE A 4 -27.48 -3.01 -3.21
N PHE A 5 -27.70 -1.87 -3.87
CA PHE A 5 -26.61 -1.03 -4.37
C PHE A 5 -25.72 -0.50 -3.25
N ILE A 6 -26.32 -0.08 -2.12
CA ILE A 6 -25.57 0.36 -0.94
C ILE A 6 -24.75 -0.78 -0.32
N SER A 7 -25.32 -1.99 -0.23
CA SER A 7 -24.61 -3.16 0.29
C SER A 7 -23.43 -3.55 -0.61
N ILE A 8 -23.63 -3.59 -1.93
CA ILE A 8 -22.56 -3.86 -2.89
C ILE A 8 -21.50 -2.75 -2.82
N GLN A 9 -21.93 -1.49 -2.73
CA GLN A 9 -21.01 -0.35 -2.61
C GLN A 9 -20.14 -0.47 -1.35
N THR A 10 -20.71 -0.89 -0.23
CA THR A 10 -19.98 -1.16 1.01
C THR A 10 -18.97 -2.28 0.81
N ALA A 11 -19.35 -3.37 0.15
CA ALA A 11 -18.44 -4.47 -0.15
C ALA A 11 -17.27 -4.02 -1.05
N LEU A 12 -17.54 -3.25 -2.09
CA LEU A 12 -16.51 -2.68 -2.98
C LEU A 12 -15.56 -1.73 -2.23
N TYR A 13 -16.09 -0.90 -1.32
CA TYR A 13 -15.30 -0.02 -0.47
C TYR A 13 -14.35 -0.81 0.44
N LEU A 14 -14.87 -1.83 1.12
CA LEU A 14 -14.09 -2.68 2.00
C LEU A 14 -13.02 -3.46 1.22
N TYR A 15 -13.37 -3.99 0.05
CA TYR A 15 -12.40 -4.67 -0.82
C TYR A 15 -11.29 -3.72 -1.28
N GLY A 16 -11.62 -2.49 -1.69
CA GLY A 16 -10.62 -1.47 -2.05
C GLY A 16 -9.66 -1.14 -0.90
N ARG A 17 -10.16 -1.07 0.35
CA ARG A 17 -9.31 -0.92 1.54
C ARG A 17 -8.37 -2.11 1.73
N SER A 18 -8.86 -3.33 1.54
CA SER A 18 -8.03 -4.53 1.66
C SER A 18 -6.93 -4.58 0.60
N VAL A 19 -7.23 -4.21 -0.66
CA VAL A 19 -6.23 -4.10 -1.72
C VAL A 19 -5.16 -3.07 -1.37
N ALA A 20 -5.56 -1.87 -0.95
CA ALA A 20 -4.62 -0.81 -0.58
C ALA A 20 -3.73 -1.23 0.61
N LEU A 21 -4.30 -1.93 1.60
CA LEU A 21 -3.55 -2.43 2.74
C LEU A 21 -2.55 -3.54 2.34
N ASN A 22 -2.97 -4.49 1.51
CA ASN A 22 -2.10 -5.56 1.03
C ASN A 22 -0.93 -5.01 0.20
N ALA A 23 -1.19 -4.01 -0.66
CA ALA A 23 -0.14 -3.33 -1.41
C ALA A 23 0.83 -2.57 -0.51
N ALA A 24 0.34 -1.88 0.52
CA ALA A 24 1.19 -1.23 1.50
C ALA A 24 2.07 -2.24 2.27
N GLN A 25 1.49 -3.38 2.66
CA GLN A 25 2.21 -4.47 3.33
C GLN A 25 3.30 -5.08 2.44
N GLU A 26 3.02 -5.27 1.15
CA GLU A 26 4.01 -5.72 0.18
C GLU A 26 5.19 -4.73 0.08
N GLY A 27 4.92 -3.42 0.04
CA GLY A 27 5.97 -2.39 0.06
C GLY A 27 6.86 -2.47 1.30
N VAL A 28 6.25 -2.59 2.48
CA VAL A 28 6.96 -2.80 3.76
C VAL A 28 7.78 -4.10 3.72
N SER A 29 7.22 -5.18 3.18
CA SER A 29 7.92 -6.47 3.06
C SER A 29 9.16 -6.39 2.18
N ARG A 30 9.14 -5.57 1.12
CA ARG A 30 10.30 -5.39 0.24
C ARG A 30 11.37 -4.51 0.88
N LEU A 31 10.98 -3.38 1.46
CA LEU A 31 11.97 -2.44 2.02
C LEU A 31 12.50 -2.86 3.39
N ARG A 32 11.80 -3.67 4.18
CA ARG A 32 12.33 -4.12 5.48
C ARG A 32 13.64 -4.91 5.35
N LEU A 33 13.88 -5.54 4.20
CA LEU A 33 15.08 -6.33 3.92
C LEU A 33 16.26 -5.46 3.50
N VAL A 34 16.00 -4.21 3.15
CA VAL A 34 17.05 -3.24 2.79
C VAL A 34 17.51 -2.61 4.10
N GLN A 35 18.75 -2.87 4.52
CA GLN A 35 19.33 -2.28 5.73
C GLN A 35 20.12 -1.00 5.42
N PRO A 36 20.26 -0.06 6.37
CA PRO A 36 21.25 0.99 6.25
C PRO A 36 22.68 0.42 6.15
N PRO A 37 23.59 1.04 5.37
CA PRO A 37 23.42 2.23 4.55
C PRO A 37 22.95 1.93 3.11
N VAL A 38 22.51 0.70 2.81
CA VAL A 38 22.15 0.26 1.44
C VAL A 38 20.94 1.03 0.89
N TYR A 39 20.03 1.45 1.77
CA TYR A 39 18.89 2.26 1.36
C TYR A 39 19.32 3.63 0.80
N THR A 40 18.75 3.98 -0.35
CA THR A 40 18.82 5.33 -0.92
C THR A 40 17.41 5.78 -1.33
N PRO A 41 17.16 7.09 -1.49
CA PRO A 41 15.88 7.57 -2.03
C PRO A 41 15.52 6.92 -3.39
N GLY A 42 16.51 6.59 -4.22
CA GLY A 42 16.31 5.89 -5.49
C GLY A 42 15.82 4.45 -5.31
N VAL A 43 16.25 3.74 -4.27
CA VAL A 43 15.72 2.41 -3.91
C VAL A 43 14.27 2.53 -3.47
N GLY A 44 13.96 3.51 -2.61
CA GLY A 44 12.59 3.79 -2.18
C GLY A 44 11.66 4.09 -3.36
N GLU A 45 12.10 4.92 -4.29
CA GLU A 45 11.32 5.31 -5.47
C GLU A 45 11.09 4.15 -6.45
N LYS A 46 12.09 3.28 -6.62
CA LYS A 46 11.94 2.05 -7.41
C LYS A 46 10.87 1.14 -6.80
N VAL A 47 10.97 0.86 -5.50
CA VAL A 47 9.96 0.03 -4.82
C VAL A 47 8.58 0.69 -4.88
N ARG A 48 8.49 2.01 -4.67
CA ARG A 48 7.23 2.77 -4.81
C ARG A 48 6.59 2.54 -6.17
N THR A 49 7.37 2.65 -7.24
CA THR A 49 6.89 2.44 -8.62
C THR A 49 6.45 0.99 -8.85
N ASP A 50 7.21 0.01 -8.34
CA ASP A 50 6.85 -1.41 -8.43
C ASP A 50 5.54 -1.70 -7.68
N ILE A 51 5.34 -1.12 -6.48
CA ILE A 51 4.10 -1.28 -5.72
C ILE A 51 2.93 -0.58 -6.41
N GLU A 52 3.16 0.57 -7.06
CA GLU A 52 2.11 1.23 -7.85
C GLU A 52 1.65 0.35 -9.02
N ALA A 53 2.60 -0.28 -9.73
CA ALA A 53 2.29 -1.25 -10.79
C ALA A 53 1.57 -2.50 -10.25
N TYR A 54 2.07 -3.07 -9.16
CA TYR A 54 1.44 -4.20 -8.46
C TYR A 54 0.01 -3.88 -8.01
N THR A 55 -0.22 -2.68 -7.50
CA THR A 55 -1.56 -2.24 -7.07
C THR A 55 -2.50 -2.09 -8.26
N LYS A 56 -2.02 -1.64 -9.42
CA LYS A 56 -2.80 -1.59 -10.68
C LYS A 56 -3.19 -2.99 -11.14
N GLU A 57 -2.30 -3.97 -10.99
CA GLU A 57 -2.56 -5.36 -11.37
C GLU A 57 -3.52 -6.06 -10.40
N LEU A 58 -3.26 -5.99 -9.09
CA LEU A 58 -4.12 -6.55 -8.04
C LEU A 58 -5.50 -5.89 -7.96
N GLY A 59 -5.52 -4.56 -8.04
CA GLY A 59 -6.72 -3.75 -7.82
C GLY A 59 -7.75 -3.90 -8.93
N GLY A 60 -7.33 -4.43 -10.09
CA GLY A 60 -8.18 -4.68 -11.25
C GLY A 60 -9.09 -3.50 -11.54
N THR A 61 -10.39 -3.76 -11.66
CA THR A 61 -11.39 -2.71 -11.84
C THR A 61 -11.79 -1.98 -10.57
N THR A 62 -11.48 -2.52 -9.37
CA THR A 62 -12.13 -2.15 -8.10
C THR A 62 -11.45 -0.99 -7.38
N LEU A 63 -10.12 -0.87 -7.47
CA LEU A 63 -9.35 0.27 -6.98
C LEU A 63 -8.79 1.06 -8.18
N ARG A 64 -9.35 2.25 -8.41
CA ARG A 64 -9.02 3.15 -9.51
C ARG A 64 -8.04 4.21 -9.07
N ASN A 65 -7.30 4.76 -10.04
CA ASN A 65 -6.32 5.81 -9.82
C ASN A 65 -5.37 5.52 -8.63
N PRO A 66 -4.79 4.30 -8.53
CA PRO A 66 -3.96 3.97 -7.39
C PRO A 66 -2.72 4.88 -7.36
N ALA A 67 -2.41 5.37 -6.17
CA ALA A 67 -1.23 6.19 -5.90
C ALA A 67 -0.49 5.62 -4.70
N VAL A 68 0.83 5.64 -4.77
CA VAL A 68 1.70 5.20 -3.67
C VAL A 68 2.56 6.40 -3.27
N ALA A 69 2.45 6.82 -2.02
CA ALA A 69 3.25 7.90 -1.48
C ALA A 69 4.73 7.47 -1.37
N PRO A 70 5.69 8.42 -1.38
CA PRO A 70 7.08 8.10 -1.04
C PRO A 70 7.17 7.36 0.29
N PRO A 71 7.93 6.25 0.38
CA PRO A 71 8.03 5.49 1.61
C PRO A 71 8.76 6.30 2.69
N ALA A 72 8.27 6.19 3.93
CA ALA A 72 9.04 6.60 5.09
C ALA A 72 9.96 5.43 5.46
N TYR A 73 11.26 5.67 5.56
CA TYR A 73 12.24 4.62 5.80
C TYR A 73 13.21 5.04 6.91
N ASN A 74 13.56 4.06 7.76
CA ASN A 74 14.46 4.23 8.90
C ASN A 74 14.08 5.47 9.73
N ASN A 75 12.81 5.51 10.14
CA ASN A 75 12.40 6.46 11.17
C ASN A 75 13.23 6.21 12.45
N PRO A 76 13.16 7.08 13.47
CA PRO A 76 13.98 6.92 14.68
C PRO A 76 13.84 5.57 15.42
N GLU A 77 12.78 4.81 15.14
CA GLU A 77 12.50 3.48 15.71
C GLU A 77 12.96 2.33 14.79
N GLY A 78 13.64 2.63 13.67
CA GLY A 78 14.09 1.62 12.71
C GLY A 78 12.96 1.04 11.86
N MET A 79 11.90 1.81 11.62
CA MET A 79 10.71 1.36 10.89
C MET A 79 10.70 1.83 9.44
N VAL A 80 9.98 1.07 8.62
CA VAL A 80 9.57 1.44 7.27
C VAL A 80 8.04 1.47 7.17
N SER A 81 7.52 2.44 6.42
CA SER A 81 6.10 2.60 6.17
C SER A 81 5.81 2.88 4.70
N PHE A 82 4.71 2.31 4.21
CA PHE A 82 4.13 2.61 2.90
C PHE A 82 2.69 3.04 3.04
N THR A 83 2.30 4.06 2.27
CA THR A 83 0.90 4.50 2.15
C THR A 83 0.44 4.34 0.71
N VAL A 84 -0.67 3.63 0.53
CA VAL A 84 -1.32 3.39 -0.77
C VAL A 84 -2.73 3.96 -0.72
N SER A 85 -3.11 4.69 -1.76
CA SER A 85 -4.43 5.29 -1.90
C SER A 85 -5.05 5.05 -3.27
N GLY A 86 -6.35 5.32 -3.39
CA GLY A 86 -7.08 5.23 -4.64
C GLY A 86 -8.59 5.39 -4.44
N ASP A 87 -9.32 5.35 -5.54
CA ASP A 87 -10.77 5.53 -5.56
C ASP A 87 -11.47 4.19 -5.79
N THR A 88 -12.50 3.87 -5.01
CA THR A 88 -13.26 2.63 -5.28
C THR A 88 -14.25 2.83 -6.42
N VAL A 89 -14.57 1.75 -7.14
CA VAL A 89 -15.70 1.75 -8.08
C VAL A 89 -16.97 2.20 -7.38
N SER A 90 -17.74 3.06 -8.05
CA SER A 90 -19.04 3.48 -7.58
C SER A 90 -20.16 2.98 -8.47
N LEU A 91 -21.16 2.36 -7.85
CA LEU A 91 -22.43 1.98 -8.47
C LEU A 91 -23.55 2.96 -8.13
N VAL A 92 -23.30 3.88 -7.20
CA VAL A 92 -24.26 4.90 -6.75
C VAL A 92 -23.89 6.23 -7.41
N PRO A 93 -24.74 6.78 -8.30
CA PRO A 93 -24.45 8.04 -8.97
C PRO A 93 -24.11 9.17 -7.98
N GLY A 94 -23.01 9.88 -8.25
CA GLY A 94 -22.55 10.99 -7.41
C GLY A 94 -21.74 10.58 -6.17
N LEU A 95 -21.71 9.31 -5.78
CA LEU A 95 -20.88 8.84 -4.67
C LEU A 95 -19.48 8.50 -5.16
N LYS A 96 -18.46 9.10 -4.56
CA LYS A 96 -17.04 8.73 -4.75
C LYS A 96 -16.45 8.42 -3.40
N LEU A 97 -15.87 7.24 -3.25
CA LEU A 97 -15.24 6.82 -2.00
C LEU A 97 -13.75 6.65 -2.25
N HIS A 98 -12.96 7.39 -1.47
CA HIS A 98 -11.52 7.31 -1.47
C HIS A 98 -11.06 6.35 -0.36
N VAL A 99 -10.01 5.60 -0.62
CA VAL A 99 -9.34 4.76 0.37
C VAL A 99 -7.88 5.16 0.45
N GLU A 100 -7.36 5.17 1.66
CA GLU A 100 -5.93 5.41 1.95
C GLU A 100 -5.52 4.49 3.07
N ARG A 101 -4.51 3.65 2.86
CA ARG A 101 -4.06 2.67 3.85
C ARG A 101 -2.56 2.71 3.98
N THR A 102 -2.11 2.61 5.22
CA THR A 102 -0.71 2.59 5.59
C THR A 102 -0.38 1.25 6.25
N ALA A 103 0.76 0.68 5.87
CA ALA A 103 1.39 -0.41 6.58
C ALA A 103 2.74 0.06 7.12
N THR A 104 3.13 -0.48 8.27
CA THR A 104 4.39 -0.14 8.95
C THR A 104 5.00 -1.41 9.53
N GLY A 105 6.33 -1.55 9.44
CA GLY A 105 7.06 -2.67 10.02
C GLY A 105 8.52 -2.34 10.30
N PRO A 106 9.19 -3.10 11.18
CA PRO A 106 10.60 -2.88 11.48
C PRO A 106 11.47 -3.29 10.29
N ILE A 107 12.61 -2.61 10.12
CA ILE A 107 13.70 -3.04 9.23
C ILE A 107 14.37 -4.26 9.88
N GLU A 108 14.56 -5.32 9.10
CA GLU A 108 15.22 -6.53 9.55
C GLU A 108 16.72 -6.28 9.63
N GLN A 109 17.29 -6.43 10.83
CA GLN A 109 18.73 -6.34 11.07
C GLN A 109 19.29 -7.76 11.15
N PHE A 110 20.24 -8.08 10.28
CA PHE A 110 20.93 -9.37 10.28
C PHE A 110 22.30 -9.14 10.90
N GLU A 111 22.47 -9.52 12.16
CA GLU A 111 23.79 -9.63 12.77
C GLU A 111 24.46 -10.90 12.24
N ALA A 112 25.72 -10.82 11.85
CA ALA A 112 26.50 -12.02 11.54
C ALA A 112 26.75 -12.77 12.85
N ASP A 113 26.43 -14.06 12.88
CA ASP A 113 26.81 -14.93 14.01
C ASP A 113 28.33 -15.10 13.97
N ASP A 114 29.06 -14.30 14.75
CA ASP A 114 30.49 -14.48 14.95
C ASP A 114 30.71 -15.75 15.80
N GLN A 115 30.99 -16.89 15.14
CA GLN A 115 31.54 -18.11 15.74
C GLN A 115 32.99 -18.35 15.32
#